data_AF-A0A1F2Z8R5-F1
#
_entry.id   AF-A0A1F2Z8R5-F1
#
_cell.length_a   1.000
_cell.length_b   1.000
_cell.length_c   1.000
_cell.angle_alpha   90.00
_cell.angle_beta   90.00
_cell.angle_gamma   90.00
#
_symmetry.space_group_name_H-M   'P 1'
#
loop_
_entity.id
_entity.type
_entity.pdbx_description
1 polymer ?
#
loop_
_entity_poly.entity_id
_entity_poly.type
_entity_poly.pdbx_seq_one_letter_code
_entity_poly.pdbx_strand_id
1 'polypeptide(L)' 'MSSIKCTFSAGSISKPVYHKTITGVWHVISGEGWFRRKDLKTEAKSCVKVKRGTTLTLPKEAIFQVRAIGD' A
#
# COMPACT_ATOMS: atom_id res chain seq x y z
N MET A 1 -3.93 -17.69 -7.40
CA MET A 1 -3.76 -16.52 -6.52
C MET A 1 -2.28 -16.40 -6.20
N SER A 2 -1.63 -15.28 -6.49
CA SER A 2 -0.21 -15.05 -6.20
C SER A 2 -0.07 -14.17 -4.95
N SER A 3 0.86 -14.52 -4.05
CA SER A 3 1.23 -13.66 -2.93
C SER A 3 2.65 -13.13 -3.13
N ILE A 4 2.86 -11.87 -2.71
CA ILE A 4 4.17 -11.22 -2.72
C ILE A 4 4.40 -10.70 -1.30
N LYS A 5 5.55 -11.02 -0.73
CA LYS A 5 6.02 -10.43 0.53
C LYS A 5 7.07 -9.37 0.20
N CYS A 6 6.92 -8.19 0.78
CA CYS A 6 7.92 -7.13 0.69
C CYS A 6 8.17 -6.54 2.09
N THR A 7 9.37 -5.99 2.27
CA THR A 7 9.82 -5.35 3.50
C THR A 7 10.44 -4.01 3.12
N PHE A 8 10.13 -2.98 3.90
CA PHE A 8 10.65 -1.63 3.71
C PHE A 8 11.46 -1.24 4.95
N SER A 9 12.63 -0.64 4.76
CA SER A 9 13.43 -0.13 5.87
C SER A 9 12.69 1.00 6.59
N ALA A 10 12.86 1.12 7.90
CA ALA A 10 12.29 2.22 8.68
C ALA A 10 12.70 3.59 8.09
N GLY A 11 11.77 4.53 8.06
CA GLY A 11 11.95 5.85 7.44
C GLY A 11 11.89 5.87 5.91
N SER A 12 11.90 4.72 5.23
CA SER A 12 11.92 4.67 3.76
C SER A 12 10.54 4.93 3.14
N ILE A 13 10.57 5.43 1.91
CA ILE A 13 9.39 5.60 1.05
C ILE A 13 9.61 4.75 -0.20
N SER A 14 8.66 3.87 -0.48
CA SER A 14 8.65 3.09 -1.73
C SER A 14 8.47 3.97 -2.97
N LYS A 15 8.86 3.47 -4.14
CA LYS A 15 8.42 4.11 -5.40
C LYS A 15 6.90 3.95 -5.55
N PRO A 16 6.19 4.91 -6.17
CA PRO A 16 4.80 4.72 -6.54
C PRO A 16 4.65 3.49 -7.45
N VAL A 17 3.73 2.60 -7.11
CA VAL A 17 3.44 1.39 -7.88
C VAL A 17 2.05 1.49 -8.47
N TYR A 18 1.93 1.11 -9.75
CA TYR A 18 0.67 1.13 -10.47
C TYR A 18 0.14 -0.29 -10.70
N HIS A 19 -1.03 -0.60 -10.14
CA HIS A 19 -1.74 -1.83 -10.45
C HIS A 19 -2.64 -1.63 -11.67
N LYS A 20 -2.11 -1.84 -12.87
CA LYS A 20 -2.89 -1.69 -14.11
C LYS A 20 -4.03 -2.71 -14.21
N THR A 21 -3.76 -3.98 -13.95
CA THR A 21 -4.68 -5.09 -14.27
C THR A 21 -5.10 -5.94 -13.07
N ILE A 22 -4.49 -5.73 -11.91
CA ILE A 22 -4.61 -6.61 -10.74
C ILE A 22 -5.33 -5.89 -9.61
N THR A 23 -6.32 -6.56 -9.00
CA THR A 23 -6.85 -6.18 -7.68
C THR A 23 -5.98 -6.83 -6.63
N GLY A 24 -5.51 -6.06 -5.65
CA GLY A 24 -4.63 -6.54 -4.58
C GLY A 24 -5.28 -6.48 -3.21
N VAL A 25 -4.84 -7.37 -2.32
CA VAL A 25 -5.06 -7.24 -0.87
C VAL A 25 -3.70 -7.06 -0.22
N TRP A 26 -3.56 -6.01 0.56
CA TRP A 26 -2.38 -5.72 1.37
C TRP A 26 -2.68 -6.03 2.82
N HIS A 27 -1.80 -6.80 3.45
CA HIS A 27 -1.88 -7.08 4.88
C HIS A 27 -0.54 -6.74 5.54
N VAL A 28 -0.58 -5.92 6.58
CA VAL A 28 0.62 -5.51 7.30
C VAL A 28 0.96 -6.57 8.34
N ILE A 29 2.05 -7.31 8.08
CA ILE A 29 2.51 -8.41 8.94
C ILE A 29 3.19 -7.87 10.21
N SER A 30 3.94 -6.77 10.11
CA SER A 30 4.68 -6.11 11.21
C SER A 30 4.96 -4.64 10.87
N GLY A 31 5.35 -3.84 11.86
CA GLY A 31 5.66 -2.42 11.67
C GLY A 31 4.43 -1.52 11.60
N GLU A 32 4.71 -0.21 11.50
CA GLU A 32 3.74 0.79 11.13
C GLU A 32 4.25 1.77 10.06
N GLY A 33 3.30 2.47 9.45
CA GLY A 33 3.58 3.41 8.37
C GLY A 33 2.35 4.11 7.84
N TRP A 34 2.52 4.70 6.66
CA TRP A 34 1.45 5.36 5.92
C TRP A 34 1.29 4.72 4.55
N PHE A 35 0.04 4.46 4.19
CA PHE A 35 -0.33 3.94 2.90
C PHE A 35 -1.13 5.01 2.15
N ARG A 36 -0.52 5.53 1.08
CA ARG A 36 -1.17 6.49 0.17
C ARG A 36 -1.62 5.76 -1.08
N ARG A 37 -2.83 6.04 -1.55
CA ARG A 37 -3.32 5.60 -2.85
C ARG A 37 -4.10 6.68 -3.58
N LYS A 38 -4.11 6.59 -4.90
CA LYS A 38 -4.97 7.33 -5.82
C LYS A 38 -5.66 6.32 -6.74
N ASP A 39 -6.98 6.37 -6.78
CA ASP A 39 -7.77 5.68 -7.79
C ASP A 39 -7.79 6.56 -9.05
N LEU A 40 -7.36 6.02 -10.20
CA LEU A 40 -7.27 6.80 -11.44
C LEU A 40 -8.61 6.94 -12.17
N LYS A 41 -9.60 6.10 -11.85
CA LYS A 41 -10.91 6.15 -12.49
C LYS A 41 -11.79 7.23 -11.86
N THR A 42 -11.71 7.36 -10.54
CA THR A 42 -12.52 8.31 -9.74
C THR A 42 -11.73 9.54 -9.30
N GLU A 43 -10.42 9.57 -9.52
CA GLU A 43 -9.48 10.58 -9.01
C GLU A 43 -9.43 10.66 -7.46
N ALA A 44 -10.09 9.75 -6.76
CA ALA A 44 -10.13 9.71 -5.31
C ALA A 44 -8.73 9.43 -4.73
N LYS A 45 -8.36 10.19 -3.69
CA LYS A 45 -7.08 10.05 -2.98
C LYS A 45 -7.34 9.72 -1.53
N SER A 46 -6.55 8.80 -0.99
CA SER A 46 -6.58 8.50 0.45
C SER A 46 -5.16 8.28 0.96
N CYS A 47 -4.90 8.74 2.17
CA CYS A 47 -3.69 8.44 2.92
C CYS A 47 -4.11 7.94 4.29
N VAL A 48 -3.77 6.70 4.63
CA VAL A 48 -4.19 6.07 5.88
C VAL A 48 -2.97 5.58 6.65
N LYS A 49 -2.99 5.73 7.98
CA LYS A 49 -1.99 5.08 8.84
C LYS A 49 -2.28 3.59 8.84
N VAL A 50 -1.24 2.79 8.71
CA VAL A 50 -1.33 1.33 8.76
C VAL A 50 -0.37 0.82 9.84
N LYS A 51 -0.77 -0.26 10.49
CA LYS A 51 0.03 -0.95 11.51
C LYS A 51 -0.18 -2.45 11.39
N ARG A 52 0.58 -3.25 12.14
CA ARG A 52 0.38 -4.69 12.24
C ARG A 52 -1.10 -5.07 12.33
N GLY A 53 -1.54 -5.98 11.46
CA GLY A 53 -2.91 -6.45 11.38
C GLY A 53 -3.84 -5.62 10.48
N THR A 54 -3.42 -4.43 10.02
CA THR A 54 -4.20 -3.67 9.04
C THR A 54 -4.26 -4.40 7.70
N THR A 55 -5.48 -4.52 7.16
CA THR A 55 -5.73 -5.06 5.81
C THR A 55 -6.36 -3.98 4.94
N LEU A 56 -5.84 -3.80 3.73
CA LEU A 56 -6.35 -2.87 2.73
C LEU A 56 -6.63 -3.61 1.42
N THR A 57 -7.71 -3.20 0.74
CA THR A 57 -7.94 -3.60 -0.65
C THR A 57 -7.43 -2.52 -1.59
N LEU A 58 -6.83 -2.94 -2.71
CA LEU A 58 -6.40 -2.07 -3.80
C LEU A 58 -7.16 -2.46 -5.05
N PRO A 59 -8.03 -1.57 -5.58
CA PRO A 59 -8.69 -1.83 -6.85
C PRO A 59 -7.68 -1.82 -7.99
N LYS A 60 -8.11 -2.32 -9.16
CA LYS A 60 -7.40 -2.08 -10.41
C LYS A 60 -7.32 -0.59 -10.69
N GLU A 61 -6.36 -0.19 -11.51
CA GLU A 61 -6.15 1.20 -11.92
C GLU A 61 -5.86 2.13 -10.73
N ALA A 62 -5.26 1.60 -9.66
CA ALA A 62 -4.79 2.37 -8.52
C ALA A 62 -3.27 2.55 -8.56
N ILE A 63 -2.82 3.76 -8.24
CA ILE A 63 -1.43 4.06 -7.89
C ILE A 63 -1.33 4.11 -6.38
N PHE A 64 -0.35 3.44 -5.79
CA PHE A 64 -0.12 3.49 -4.36
C PHE A 64 1.36 3.67 -4.01
N GLN A 65 1.60 4.12 -2.78
CA GLN A 65 2.92 4.30 -2.22
C GLN A 65 2.85 4.09 -0.71
N VAL A 66 3.88 3.45 -0.18
CA VAL A 66 4.06 3.20 1.25
C VAL A 66 5.24 4.01 1.79
N ARG A 67 5.05 4.61 2.96
CA ARG A 67 6.12 5.13 3.82
C ARG A 67 6.18 4.28 5.07
N ALA A 68 7.30 3.60 5.30
CA ALA A 68 7.53 2.87 6.55
C ALA A 68 8.06 3.84 7.61
N ILE A 69 7.50 3.78 8.82
CA ILE A 69 8.00 4.54 9.96
C ILE A 69 8.96 3.67 10.78
N GLY A 70 8.65 2.38 10.91
CA GLY A 70 9.33 1.45 11.82
C GLY A 70 8.32 0.91 12.83
N ASP A 71 8.78 0.09 13.78
CA ASP A 71 8.13 -0.15 15.07
C ASP A 71 8.96 0.56 16.14
#